data_AF-A0A1F7GE01-F1
#
_entry.id   AF-A0A1F7GE01-F1
#
_cell.length_a   1.000
_cell.length_b   1.000
_cell.length_c   1.000
_cell.angle_alpha   90.00
_cell.angle_beta   90.00
_cell.angle_gamma   90.00
#
_symmetry.space_group_name_H-M   'P 1'
#
loop_
_entity.id
_entity.type
_entity.pdbx_description
1 polymer ?
#
loop_
_entity_poly.entity_id
_entity_poly.type
_entity_poly.pdbx_seq_one_letter_code
_entity_poly.pdbx_strand_id
1 'polypeptide(L)'
;MNPSLPWHKSRLDSIVLFIFLLNFLVLDLFLIADKLLKNSPQTGKSSAASTSIPAAPAAVNYQDESVSCAPSCISAINEAIAPLKVTPGLTSVPEKTKTETQTTSVIVVQPTLPDKSENSVKEFFIPLGTGSSSAINWTDVPGVKAEVDNNSYGSLQKVLFEASVHVPDRNQIVEVRLYNETDKYVVDNSLFLYPSGTTQNFRIAEIQLGSGKKTYQVQMKTQLGYLASLDQARVHITTR
;
A
#
# COMPACT_ATOMS: atom_id res chain seq x y z
N MET A 1 -34.54 77.89 -19.14
CA MET A 1 -34.38 76.74 -20.06
C MET A 1 -32.90 76.45 -20.22
N ASN A 2 -32.43 75.33 -19.67
CA ASN A 2 -31.43 74.42 -20.27
C ASN A 2 -30.98 73.39 -19.22
N PRO A 3 -31.25 72.09 -19.41
CA PRO A 3 -30.69 71.04 -18.54
C PRO A 3 -29.28 70.64 -19.03
N SER A 4 -28.28 70.79 -18.18
CA SER A 4 -26.92 70.30 -18.44
C SER A 4 -26.84 68.78 -18.24
N LEU A 5 -26.41 68.08 -19.30
CA LEU A 5 -26.26 66.63 -19.38
C LEU A 5 -25.07 66.10 -18.55
N PRO A 6 -25.12 64.84 -18.03
CA PRO A 6 -24.13 64.28 -17.13
C PRO A 6 -22.97 63.60 -17.87
N TRP A 7 -21.88 64.32 -18.09
CA TRP A 7 -20.69 63.82 -18.83
C TRP A 7 -19.86 62.76 -18.10
N HIS A 8 -20.03 62.60 -16.77
CA HIS A 8 -19.18 61.71 -15.97
C HIS A 8 -19.63 60.23 -16.01
N LYS A 9 -20.91 59.95 -16.29
CA LYS A 9 -21.46 58.58 -16.26
C LYS A 9 -21.00 57.75 -17.46
N SER A 10 -20.94 58.35 -18.65
CA SER A 10 -20.55 57.69 -19.90
C SER A 10 -19.11 57.14 -19.90
N ARG A 11 -18.18 57.77 -19.17
CA ARG A 11 -16.79 57.30 -19.07
C ARG A 11 -16.65 56.06 -18.18
N LEU A 12 -17.42 56.00 -17.11
CA LEU A 12 -17.42 54.88 -16.17
C LEU A 12 -18.06 53.64 -16.80
N ASP A 13 -19.18 53.84 -17.51
CA ASP A 13 -19.85 52.76 -18.27
C ASP A 13 -18.93 52.19 -19.37
N SER A 14 -18.13 53.04 -20.03
CA SER A 14 -17.16 52.61 -21.04
C SER A 14 -16.00 51.79 -20.45
N ILE A 15 -15.52 52.15 -19.26
CA ILE A 15 -14.46 51.40 -18.57
C ILE A 15 -14.98 50.03 -18.11
N VAL A 16 -16.19 49.98 -17.56
CA VAL A 16 -16.81 48.71 -17.14
C VAL A 16 -17.03 47.80 -18.34
N LEU A 17 -17.57 48.33 -19.45
CA LEU A 17 -17.73 47.57 -20.69
C LEU A 17 -16.38 47.03 -21.20
N PHE A 18 -15.32 47.83 -21.14
CA PHE A 18 -13.99 47.41 -21.54
C PHE A 18 -13.44 46.27 -20.67
N ILE A 19 -13.64 46.33 -19.34
CA ILE A 19 -13.25 45.25 -18.43
C ILE A 19 -14.03 43.96 -18.72
N PHE A 20 -15.32 44.05 -19.01
CA PHE A 20 -16.12 42.88 -19.40
C PHE A 20 -15.65 42.29 -20.73
N LEU A 21 -15.40 43.12 -21.75
CA LEU A 21 -14.88 42.65 -23.05
C LEU A 21 -13.50 42.02 -22.92
N LEU A 22 -12.62 42.58 -22.08
CA LEU A 22 -11.31 42.02 -21.81
C LEU A 22 -11.41 40.65 -21.12
N ASN A 23 -12.30 40.50 -20.14
CA ASN A 23 -12.55 39.21 -19.49
C ASN A 23 -13.12 38.17 -20.47
N PHE A 24 -14.07 38.56 -21.34
CA PHE A 24 -14.59 37.68 -22.39
C PHE A 24 -13.51 37.25 -23.38
N LEU A 25 -12.64 38.18 -23.81
CA LEU A 25 -11.55 37.87 -24.73
C LEU A 25 -10.53 36.91 -24.12
N VAL A 26 -10.23 37.04 -22.82
CA VAL A 26 -9.37 36.11 -22.09
C VAL A 26 -10.04 34.73 -21.96
N LEU A 27 -11.34 34.69 -21.67
CA LEU A 27 -12.09 33.43 -21.56
C LEU A 27 -12.14 32.69 -22.90
N ASP A 28 -12.43 33.40 -24.00
CA ASP A 28 -12.45 32.85 -25.35
C ASP A 28 -11.08 32.34 -25.78
N LEU A 29 -10.00 33.09 -25.47
CA LEU A 29 -8.63 32.64 -25.75
C LEU A 29 -8.29 31.36 -24.98
N PHE A 30 -8.73 31.26 -23.71
CA PHE A 30 -8.53 30.07 -22.88
C PHE A 30 -9.30 28.85 -23.42
N LEU A 31 -10.55 29.04 -23.86
CA LEU A 31 -11.37 27.98 -24.45
C LEU A 31 -10.82 27.53 -25.81
N ILE A 32 -10.31 28.45 -26.63
CA ILE A 32 -9.67 28.13 -27.91
C ILE A 32 -8.35 27.37 -27.68
N ALA A 33 -7.53 27.78 -26.70
CA ALA A 33 -6.29 27.09 -26.36
C ALA A 33 -6.54 25.66 -25.87
N ASP A 34 -7.55 25.43 -25.01
CA ASP A 34 -7.92 24.10 -24.55
C ASP A 34 -8.39 23.20 -25.71
N LYS A 35 -9.14 23.77 -26.66
CA LYS A 35 -9.61 23.04 -27.85
C LYS A 35 -8.47 22.72 -28.84
N LEU A 36 -7.49 23.62 -28.98
CA LEU A 36 -6.30 23.39 -29.82
C LEU A 36 -5.36 22.35 -29.22
N LEU A 37 -5.21 22.31 -27.89
CA LEU A 37 -4.40 21.28 -27.20
C LEU A 37 -5.05 19.90 -27.25
N LYS A 38 -6.39 19.83 -27.14
CA LYS A 38 -7.13 18.56 -27.22
C LYS A 38 -7.25 17.98 -28.64
N ASN A 39 -7.17 18.82 -29.67
CA ASN A 39 -7.27 18.40 -31.07
C ASN A 39 -5.91 18.18 -31.75
N SER A 40 -4.79 18.20 -31.02
CA SER A 40 -3.52 17.76 -31.59
C SER A 40 -3.62 16.26 -31.92
N PRO A 41 -3.59 15.86 -33.20
CA PRO A 41 -3.53 14.45 -33.54
C PRO A 41 -2.23 13.92 -32.97
N GLN A 42 -2.32 13.01 -31.99
CA GLN A 42 -1.20 12.14 -31.70
C GLN A 42 -0.89 11.40 -33.01
N THR A 43 0.12 11.89 -33.73
CA THR A 43 0.91 11.09 -34.65
C THR A 43 1.64 10.07 -33.80
N GLY A 44 0.91 9.07 -33.34
CA GLY A 44 1.47 7.80 -32.93
C GLY A 44 2.17 7.24 -34.15
N LYS A 45 3.50 7.38 -34.20
CA LYS A 45 4.34 6.39 -34.85
C LYS A 45 4.15 5.08 -34.09
N SER A 46 3.05 4.39 -34.38
CA SER A 46 2.98 2.95 -34.23
C SER A 46 3.85 2.39 -35.34
N SER A 47 5.15 2.26 -35.06
CA SER A 47 5.98 1.35 -35.83
C SER A 47 5.55 -0.05 -35.43
N ALA A 48 4.68 -0.65 -36.23
CA ALA A 48 4.53 -2.09 -36.26
C ALA A 48 5.85 -2.67 -36.78
N ALA A 49 6.82 -2.87 -35.88
CA ALA A 49 7.90 -3.80 -36.13
C ALA A 49 7.27 -5.19 -36.14
N SER A 50 7.02 -5.70 -37.34
CA SER A 50 6.75 -7.11 -37.58
C SER A 50 8.03 -7.88 -37.29
N THR A 51 8.22 -8.27 -36.03
CA THR A 51 9.18 -9.31 -35.68
C THR A 51 8.44 -10.64 -35.83
N SER A 52 8.79 -11.37 -36.89
CA SER A 52 8.41 -12.76 -37.09
C SER A 52 8.72 -13.58 -35.83
N ILE A 53 7.69 -14.24 -35.30
CA ILE A 53 7.80 -15.24 -34.23
C ILE A 53 8.67 -16.40 -34.75
N PRO A 54 9.82 -16.72 -34.15
CA PRO A 54 10.48 -18.00 -34.35
C PRO A 54 9.63 -19.11 -33.71
N ALA A 55 9.53 -20.24 -34.39
CA ALA A 55 8.84 -21.43 -33.92
C ALA A 55 9.28 -21.82 -32.50
N ALA A 56 8.32 -22.31 -31.72
CA ALA A 56 8.51 -22.84 -30.37
C ALA A 56 9.70 -23.82 -30.32
N PRO A 57 10.67 -23.64 -29.40
CA PRO A 57 11.61 -24.71 -29.12
C PRO A 57 10.88 -25.86 -28.43
N ALA A 58 11.20 -27.08 -28.88
CA ALA A 58 10.72 -28.33 -28.36
C ALA A 58 10.94 -28.45 -26.84
N ALA A 59 10.08 -29.28 -26.21
CA ALA A 59 10.13 -29.63 -24.80
C ALA A 59 11.57 -29.92 -24.33
N VAL A 60 12.05 -29.10 -23.38
CA VAL A 60 13.31 -29.35 -22.69
C VAL A 60 13.03 -30.33 -21.57
N ASN A 61 13.68 -31.48 -21.68
CA ASN A 61 13.76 -32.51 -20.66
C ASN A 61 14.51 -31.94 -19.44
N TYR A 62 13.85 -31.87 -18.29
CA TYR A 62 14.49 -31.48 -17.02
C TYR A 62 15.49 -32.59 -16.64
N GLN A 63 16.78 -32.29 -16.75
CA GLN A 63 17.82 -33.00 -16.02
C GLN A 63 18.16 -32.18 -14.79
N ASP A 64 18.10 -32.85 -13.65
CA ASP A 64 18.47 -32.40 -12.31
C ASP A 64 19.97 -32.06 -12.30
N GLU A 65 20.29 -30.79 -12.48
CA GLU A 65 21.65 -30.27 -12.37
C GLU A 65 21.80 -29.60 -11.00
N SER A 66 22.47 -30.31 -10.10
CA SER A 66 22.88 -29.81 -8.79
C SER A 66 23.57 -28.46 -8.94
N VAL A 67 22.98 -27.42 -8.35
CA VAL A 67 23.53 -26.06 -8.27
C VAL A 67 24.87 -26.12 -7.54
N SER A 68 25.96 -26.18 -8.31
CA SER A 68 27.32 -25.98 -7.82
C SER A 68 27.55 -24.47 -7.72
N CYS A 69 27.53 -23.93 -6.50
CA CYS A 69 27.88 -22.55 -6.28
C CYS A 69 29.35 -22.32 -6.63
N ALA A 70 29.64 -21.29 -7.46
CA ALA A 70 31.00 -20.83 -7.71
C ALA A 70 31.72 -20.48 -6.38
N PRO A 71 33.06 -20.66 -6.27
CA PRO A 71 33.78 -20.52 -4.99
C PRO A 71 33.58 -19.17 -4.29
N SER A 72 33.34 -18.10 -5.05
CA SER A 72 33.08 -16.76 -4.54
C SER A 72 31.73 -16.60 -3.83
N CYS A 73 30.74 -17.42 -4.20
CA CYS A 73 29.43 -17.44 -3.53
C CYS A 73 29.54 -18.12 -2.16
N ILE A 74 30.34 -19.18 -2.06
CA ILE A 74 30.56 -19.92 -0.81
C ILE A 74 31.32 -19.06 0.21
N SER A 75 32.33 -18.29 -0.23
CA SER A 75 33.06 -17.39 0.67
C SER A 75 32.16 -16.28 1.25
N ALA A 76 31.28 -15.70 0.43
CA ALA A 76 30.36 -14.66 0.87
C ALA A 76 29.32 -15.20 1.88
N ILE A 77 28.83 -16.43 1.67
CA ILE A 77 27.95 -17.09 2.63
C ILE A 77 28.71 -17.35 3.93
N ASN A 78 29.88 -17.98 3.88
CA ASN A 78 30.66 -18.33 5.07
C ASN A 78 31.06 -17.10 5.91
N GLU A 79 31.34 -15.97 5.27
CA GLU A 79 31.61 -14.70 5.95
C GLU A 79 30.36 -14.15 6.65
N ALA A 80 29.18 -14.26 6.02
CA ALA A 80 27.91 -13.79 6.59
C ALA A 80 27.42 -14.64 7.78
N ILE A 81 27.75 -15.94 7.85
CA ILE A 81 27.38 -16.83 8.99
C ILE A 81 28.46 -16.94 10.08
N ALA A 82 29.66 -16.39 9.89
CA ALA A 82 30.71 -16.36 10.90
C ALA A 82 30.27 -15.82 12.29
N PRO A 83 29.44 -14.75 12.39
CA PRO A 83 28.98 -14.24 13.69
C PRO A 83 27.82 -15.05 14.31
N LEU A 84 27.23 -16.02 13.59
CA LEU A 84 26.07 -16.81 14.03
C LEU A 84 26.42 -18.21 14.54
N LYS A 85 27.72 -18.56 14.62
CA LYS A 85 28.18 -19.85 15.16
C LYS A 85 28.11 -19.85 16.68
N VAL A 86 26.90 -20.05 17.21
CA VAL A 86 26.67 -20.33 18.64
C VAL A 86 27.06 -21.79 18.90
N THR A 87 28.11 -22.00 19.68
CA THR A 87 28.58 -23.30 20.15
C THR A 87 27.51 -24.00 21.00
N PRO A 88 27.04 -25.21 20.66
CA PRO A 88 26.25 -26.02 21.57
C PRO A 88 27.18 -26.58 22.66
N GLY A 89 27.10 -26.01 23.86
CA GLY A 89 27.67 -26.61 25.06
C GLY A 89 26.86 -27.83 25.47
N LEU A 90 27.37 -29.02 25.17
CA LEU A 90 26.94 -30.27 25.77
C LEU A 90 27.38 -30.30 27.24
N THR A 91 26.44 -30.12 28.16
CA THR A 91 26.65 -30.46 29.58
C THR A 91 26.00 -31.81 29.85
N SER A 92 26.83 -32.69 30.40
CA SER A 92 26.69 -34.14 30.60
C SER A 92 25.45 -34.62 31.36
N VAL A 93 24.87 -35.69 30.82
CA VAL A 93 24.04 -36.69 31.52
C VAL A 93 24.92 -37.51 32.48
N PRO A 94 24.53 -37.70 33.76
CA PRO A 94 24.92 -38.88 34.51
C PRO A 94 23.77 -39.90 34.52
N GLU A 95 24.05 -41.02 33.88
CA GLU A 95 23.30 -42.27 33.94
C GLU A 95 23.60 -42.99 35.25
N LYS A 96 22.56 -43.42 35.99
CA LYS A 96 22.48 -44.73 36.69
C LYS A 96 21.12 -44.97 37.35
N THR A 97 20.42 -45.97 36.80
CA THR A 97 19.77 -47.11 37.49
C THR A 97 18.85 -46.86 38.70
N LYS A 98 17.54 -47.19 38.57
CA LYS A 98 16.93 -48.44 39.09
C LYS A 98 15.39 -48.42 38.97
N THR A 99 14.85 -49.55 38.51
CA THR A 99 13.46 -50.03 38.53
C THR A 99 12.80 -50.04 39.92
N GLU A 100 11.56 -49.55 40.06
CA GLU A 100 10.46 -50.27 40.75
C GLU A 100 9.08 -49.62 40.53
N THR A 101 8.08 -50.49 40.38
CA THR A 101 6.65 -50.24 40.19
C THR A 101 5.96 -50.02 41.53
N GLN A 102 5.08 -49.01 41.69
CA GLN A 102 3.87 -49.13 42.54
C GLN A 102 2.87 -47.98 42.36
N THR A 103 1.63 -48.41 42.12
CA THR A 103 0.37 -47.66 42.09
C THR A 103 -0.01 -47.13 43.48
N THR A 104 -0.39 -45.86 43.62
CA THR A 104 -1.41 -45.36 44.57
C THR A 104 -1.84 -43.92 44.19
N SER A 105 -3.14 -43.70 44.37
CA SER A 105 -4.06 -42.63 43.95
C SER A 105 -3.83 -41.21 44.50
N VAL A 106 -4.61 -40.26 43.95
CA VAL A 106 -4.98 -38.90 44.43
C VAL A 106 -3.91 -37.82 44.13
N ILE A 107 -4.12 -36.65 43.51
CA ILE A 107 -5.22 -35.68 43.42
C ILE A 107 -5.22 -35.03 42.02
N VAL A 108 -6.41 -34.88 41.43
CA VAL A 108 -6.70 -34.03 40.27
C VAL A 108 -6.53 -32.56 40.67
N VAL A 109 -5.56 -31.85 40.07
CA VAL A 109 -5.59 -30.38 40.03
C VAL A 109 -5.67 -29.97 38.57
N GLN A 110 -6.91 -29.97 38.10
CA GLN A 110 -7.35 -29.15 36.98
C GLN A 110 -7.04 -27.69 37.29
N PRO A 111 -6.38 -26.93 36.41
CA PRO A 111 -6.34 -25.49 36.54
C PRO A 111 -7.74 -24.95 36.17
N THR A 112 -8.63 -24.91 37.16
CA THR A 112 -9.77 -24.01 37.14
C THR A 112 -9.24 -22.65 37.56
N LEU A 113 -8.89 -21.82 36.58
CA LEU A 113 -8.84 -20.37 36.81
C LEU A 113 -10.26 -19.85 36.58
N PRO A 114 -10.91 -19.25 37.59
CA PRO A 114 -12.12 -18.48 37.34
C PRO A 114 -11.77 -17.31 36.42
N ASP A 115 -12.54 -17.18 35.34
CA ASP A 115 -12.64 -16.00 34.48
C ASP A 115 -12.81 -14.75 35.36
N LYS A 116 -11.70 -14.11 35.68
CA LYS A 116 -11.68 -12.70 36.02
C LYS A 116 -11.65 -12.00 34.67
N SER A 117 -12.82 -11.54 34.22
CA SER A 117 -12.97 -10.59 33.13
C SER A 117 -12.16 -9.33 33.45
N GLU A 118 -10.86 -9.39 33.22
CA GLU A 118 -10.03 -8.21 33.08
C GLU A 118 -10.38 -7.60 31.73
N ASN A 119 -11.15 -6.52 31.79
CA ASN A 119 -11.44 -5.62 30.68
C ASN A 119 -10.13 -4.96 30.22
N SER A 120 -9.24 -5.78 29.68
CA SER A 120 -7.89 -5.43 29.26
C SER A 120 -7.94 -5.10 27.77
N VAL A 121 -7.69 -3.82 27.47
CA VAL A 121 -7.56 -3.32 26.11
C VAL A 121 -6.40 -4.07 25.44
N LYS A 122 -6.66 -4.74 24.31
CA LYS A 122 -5.64 -5.41 23.49
C LYS A 122 -5.44 -4.66 22.20
N GLU A 123 -4.19 -4.62 21.74
CA GLU A 123 -3.82 -4.08 20.44
C GLU A 123 -3.29 -5.19 19.54
N PHE A 124 -3.73 -5.18 18.28
CA PHE A 124 -3.29 -6.11 17.26
C PHE A 124 -2.79 -5.34 16.04
N PHE A 125 -1.63 -5.73 15.53
CA PHE A 125 -1.05 -5.17 14.31
C PHE A 125 -1.00 -6.25 13.24
N ILE A 126 -1.70 -6.01 12.14
CA ILE A 126 -1.77 -6.91 11.00
C ILE A 126 -0.96 -6.27 9.86
N PRO A 127 0.29 -6.70 9.62
CA PRO A 127 1.07 -6.19 8.52
C PRO A 127 0.45 -6.61 7.20
N LEU A 128 0.23 -5.65 6.31
CA LEU A 128 -0.16 -5.92 4.92
C LEU A 128 1.07 -6.08 4.04
N GLY A 129 2.18 -5.39 4.37
CA GLY A 129 3.47 -5.53 3.71
C GLY A 129 4.00 -4.21 3.16
N THR A 130 4.92 -4.35 2.21
CA THR A 130 5.61 -3.27 1.50
C THR A 130 5.62 -3.58 0.01
N GLY A 131 5.80 -2.58 -0.83
CA GLY A 131 5.81 -2.79 -2.28
C GLY A 131 6.00 -1.50 -3.05
N SER A 132 5.73 -1.55 -4.34
CA SER A 132 5.83 -0.38 -5.20
C SER A 132 4.83 -0.46 -6.35
N SER A 133 4.51 0.71 -6.91
CA SER A 133 3.66 0.82 -8.08
C SER A 133 4.02 2.06 -8.89
N SER A 134 3.94 1.94 -10.20
CA SER A 134 4.03 3.02 -11.18
C SER A 134 2.75 3.17 -11.99
N ALA A 135 1.65 2.51 -11.59
CA ALA A 135 0.42 2.50 -12.36
C ALA A 135 -0.32 3.84 -12.26
N ILE A 136 -0.84 4.33 -13.39
CA ILE A 136 -1.68 5.54 -13.44
C ILE A 136 -3.14 5.28 -13.04
N ASN A 137 -3.56 4.01 -13.10
CA ASN A 137 -4.86 3.54 -12.65
C ASN A 137 -4.70 2.75 -11.36
N TRP A 138 -5.79 2.63 -10.60
CA TRP A 138 -5.80 1.79 -9.41
C TRP A 138 -5.38 0.35 -9.75
N THR A 139 -4.26 -0.07 -9.19
CA THR A 139 -3.76 -1.43 -9.30
C THR A 139 -3.43 -1.95 -7.92
N ASP A 140 -3.47 -3.27 -7.79
CA ASP A 140 -3.03 -3.96 -6.60
C ASP A 140 -1.51 -3.85 -6.49
N VAL A 141 -1.03 -3.60 -5.28
CA VAL A 141 0.41 -3.65 -5.00
C VAL A 141 0.79 -5.12 -4.79
N PRO A 142 1.70 -5.69 -5.60
CA PRO A 142 2.02 -7.11 -5.53
C PRO A 142 2.48 -7.52 -4.13
N GLY A 143 1.85 -8.55 -3.56
CA GLY A 143 2.21 -9.10 -2.25
C GLY A 143 1.76 -8.28 -1.03
N VAL A 144 1.12 -7.12 -1.22
CA VAL A 144 0.67 -6.28 -0.10
C VAL A 144 -0.79 -6.60 0.25
N LYS A 145 -0.98 -7.72 0.95
CA LYS A 145 -2.30 -8.16 1.39
C LYS A 145 -2.23 -9.08 2.62
N ALA A 146 -3.30 -9.09 3.39
CA ALA A 146 -3.48 -10.02 4.51
C ALA A 146 -4.93 -10.47 4.65
N GLU A 147 -5.11 -11.65 5.20
CA GLU A 147 -6.41 -12.13 5.66
C GLU A 147 -6.65 -11.65 7.09
N VAL A 148 -7.83 -11.08 7.34
CA VAL A 148 -8.27 -10.59 8.64
C VAL A 148 -9.61 -11.21 8.95
N ASP A 149 -9.69 -11.94 10.06
CA ASP A 149 -10.96 -12.43 10.59
C ASP A 149 -11.42 -11.53 11.73
N ASN A 150 -12.40 -10.67 11.43
CA ASN A 150 -12.94 -9.74 12.41
C ASN A 150 -13.51 -10.45 13.65
N ASN A 151 -14.02 -11.68 13.48
CA ASN A 151 -14.61 -12.45 14.59
C ASN A 151 -13.56 -12.95 15.59
N SER A 152 -12.28 -12.96 15.23
CA SER A 152 -11.19 -13.43 16.09
C SER A 152 -10.76 -12.40 17.14
N TYR A 153 -11.20 -11.14 17.04
CA TYR A 153 -10.75 -10.04 17.92
C TYR A 153 -11.75 -9.65 19.02
N GLY A 154 -12.95 -10.26 19.04
CA GLY A 154 -13.99 -9.89 20.00
C GLY A 154 -14.57 -8.49 19.76
N SER A 155 -14.89 -7.77 20.84
CA SER A 155 -15.49 -6.43 20.75
C SER A 155 -14.46 -5.37 20.32
N LEU A 156 -14.52 -4.98 19.05
CA LEU A 156 -13.67 -3.92 18.52
C LEU A 156 -13.99 -2.56 19.15
N GLN A 157 -12.95 -1.86 19.59
CA GLN A 157 -13.03 -0.45 19.97
C GLN A 157 -12.73 0.46 18.78
N LYS A 158 -11.66 0.16 18.04
CA LYS A 158 -11.15 0.99 16.95
C LYS A 158 -10.37 0.16 15.94
N VAL A 159 -10.48 0.51 14.66
CA VAL A 159 -9.64 -0.06 13.60
C VAL A 159 -9.03 1.05 12.78
N LEU A 160 -7.72 1.01 12.62
CA LEU A 160 -6.94 1.99 11.88
C LEU A 160 -6.26 1.34 10.69
N PHE A 161 -6.34 1.99 9.53
CA PHE A 161 -5.46 1.73 8.40
C PHE A 161 -4.29 2.69 8.47
N GLU A 162 -3.07 2.16 8.42
CA GLU A 162 -1.84 2.93 8.48
C GLU A 162 -0.99 2.63 7.24
N ALA A 163 -0.49 3.67 6.57
CA ALA A 163 0.38 3.49 5.42
C ALA A 163 1.45 4.58 5.35
N SER A 164 2.62 4.19 4.83
CA SER A 164 3.77 5.05 4.61
C SER A 164 4.26 4.92 3.17
N VAL A 165 4.47 6.05 2.50
CA VAL A 165 4.92 6.09 1.10
C VAL A 165 6.10 7.04 0.94
N HIS A 166 7.06 6.63 0.12
CA HIS A 166 8.09 7.51 -0.41
C HIS A 166 8.05 7.57 -1.94
N VAL A 167 8.40 8.74 -2.46
CA VAL A 167 8.54 9.00 -3.90
C VAL A 167 10.00 9.36 -4.15
N PRO A 168 10.81 8.43 -4.70
CA PRO A 168 12.28 8.60 -4.75
C PRO A 168 12.73 9.83 -5.53
N ASP A 169 12.13 10.09 -6.70
CA ASP A 169 12.81 10.90 -7.72
C ASP A 169 12.04 12.12 -8.23
N ARG A 170 10.75 12.29 -7.92
CA ARG A 170 9.90 13.22 -8.71
C ARG A 170 8.73 13.86 -7.97
N ASN A 171 8.29 14.96 -8.56
CA ASN A 171 7.04 15.61 -8.19
C ASN A 171 5.84 14.87 -8.78
N GLN A 172 5.26 13.94 -8.02
CA GLN A 172 3.94 13.37 -8.31
C GLN A 172 3.11 13.21 -7.05
N ILE A 173 1.79 13.16 -7.22
CA ILE A 173 0.87 12.69 -6.19
C ILE A 173 0.75 11.17 -6.28
N VAL A 174 0.82 10.50 -5.14
CA VAL A 174 0.51 9.07 -5.01
C VAL A 174 -0.76 8.93 -4.19
N GLU A 175 -1.66 8.09 -4.68
CA GLU A 175 -2.87 7.74 -3.96
C GLU A 175 -2.79 6.28 -3.52
N VAL A 176 -3.13 6.02 -2.26
CA VAL A 176 -3.13 4.67 -1.66
C VAL A 176 -4.49 4.44 -1.05
N ARG A 177 -5.03 3.23 -1.19
CA ARG A 177 -6.27 2.83 -0.52
C ARG A 177 -6.25 1.37 -0.13
N LEU A 178 -7.12 1.00 0.79
CA LEU A 178 -7.39 -0.38 1.15
C LEU A 178 -8.57 -0.92 0.35
N TYR A 179 -8.44 -2.12 -0.19
CA TYR A 179 -9.46 -2.81 -0.96
C TYR A 179 -9.78 -4.16 -0.32
N ASN A 180 -11.05 -4.45 -0.12
CA ASN A 180 -11.50 -5.77 0.32
C ASN A 180 -11.56 -6.68 -0.92
N GLU A 181 -10.58 -7.56 -1.07
CA GLU A 181 -10.46 -8.51 -2.17
C GLU A 181 -11.59 -9.55 -2.13
N THR A 182 -12.09 -9.91 -0.95
CA THR A 182 -13.15 -10.91 -0.80
C THR A 182 -14.49 -10.40 -1.31
N ASP A 183 -14.89 -9.20 -0.90
CA ASP A 183 -16.21 -8.63 -1.18
C ASP A 183 -16.19 -7.60 -2.33
N LYS A 184 -15.02 -7.35 -2.91
CA LYS A 184 -14.80 -6.51 -4.09
C LYS A 184 -15.21 -5.04 -3.93
N TYR A 185 -14.96 -4.44 -2.77
CA TYR A 185 -15.21 -3.02 -2.52
C TYR A 185 -14.00 -2.29 -1.94
N VAL A 186 -13.97 -0.96 -2.14
CA VAL A 186 -12.97 -0.07 -1.53
C VAL A 186 -13.37 0.19 -0.09
N VAL A 187 -12.47 -0.03 0.86
CA VAL A 187 -12.76 0.21 2.28
C VAL A 187 -12.91 1.72 2.50
N ASP A 188 -14.02 2.12 3.09
CA ASP A 188 -14.32 3.52 3.37
C ASP A 188 -13.23 4.16 4.25
N ASN A 189 -12.98 5.46 4.04
CA ASN A 189 -11.96 6.25 4.73
C ASN A 189 -10.52 5.76 4.59
N SER A 190 -10.23 4.78 3.72
CA SER A 190 -8.88 4.26 3.54
C SER A 190 -8.02 5.00 2.50
N LEU A 191 -8.58 6.00 1.80
CA LEU A 191 -7.87 6.74 0.76
C LEU A 191 -6.91 7.77 1.37
N PHE A 192 -5.62 7.63 1.05
CA PHE A 192 -4.58 8.58 1.37
C PHE A 192 -4.01 9.23 0.12
N LEU A 193 -3.79 10.54 0.21
CA LEU A 193 -3.07 11.31 -0.79
C LEU A 193 -1.69 11.71 -0.25
N TYR A 194 -0.67 11.40 -1.03
CA TYR A 194 0.72 11.68 -0.74
C TYR A 194 1.26 12.66 -1.78
N PRO A 195 1.36 13.96 -1.43
CA PRO A 195 1.95 14.94 -2.32
C PRO A 195 3.47 14.73 -2.42
N SER A 196 4.07 15.29 -3.47
CA SER A 196 5.50 15.21 -3.72
C SER A 196 6.37 15.93 -2.69
N GLY A 197 7.68 15.62 -2.71
CA GLY A 197 8.71 16.42 -2.02
C GLY A 197 8.86 16.13 -0.53
N THR A 198 8.34 15.01 -0.06
CA THR A 198 8.40 14.59 1.34
C THR A 198 9.05 13.21 1.42
N THR A 199 10.15 13.13 2.16
CA THR A 199 10.80 11.86 2.48
C THR A 199 9.93 11.14 3.49
N GLN A 200 9.19 10.14 3.03
CA GLN A 200 8.36 9.25 3.83
C GLN A 200 7.18 9.94 4.54
N ASN A 201 6.00 9.90 3.92
CA ASN A 201 4.78 10.37 4.56
C ASN A 201 4.06 9.21 5.23
N PHE A 202 3.87 9.29 6.54
CA PHE A 202 2.97 8.39 7.27
C PHE A 202 1.56 8.99 7.36
N ARG A 203 0.54 8.16 7.14
CA ARG A 203 -0.88 8.53 7.23
C ARG A 203 -1.65 7.43 7.95
N ILE A 204 -2.70 7.84 8.68
CA ILE A 204 -3.58 6.97 9.45
C ILE A 204 -5.02 7.42 9.23
N ALA A 205 -5.94 6.48 9.10
CA ALA A 205 -7.38 6.75 9.17
C ALA A 205 -8.11 5.60 9.86
N GLU A 206 -9.24 5.94 10.49
CA GLU A 206 -10.15 4.95 11.04
C GLU A 206 -11.00 4.34 9.93
N ILE A 207 -11.09 3.01 9.91
CA ILE A 207 -11.79 2.23 8.89
C ILE A 207 -12.76 1.25 9.52
N GLN A 208 -13.62 0.65 8.71
CA GLN A 208 -14.50 -0.43 9.13
C GLN A 208 -14.11 -1.72 8.38
N LEU A 209 -13.93 -2.80 9.13
CA LEU A 209 -13.72 -4.12 8.57
C LEU A 209 -15.07 -4.79 8.31
N GLY A 210 -15.18 -5.49 7.19
CA GLY A 210 -16.28 -6.42 6.95
C GLY A 210 -16.33 -7.53 8.02
N SER A 211 -17.50 -8.11 8.21
CA SER A 211 -17.71 -9.21 9.15
C SER A 211 -17.03 -10.50 8.69
N GLY A 212 -16.49 -11.28 9.63
CA GLY A 212 -15.84 -12.56 9.36
C GLY A 212 -14.46 -12.43 8.71
N LYS A 213 -14.04 -13.53 8.07
CA LYS A 213 -12.74 -13.67 7.41
C LYS A 213 -12.76 -13.00 6.02
N LYS A 214 -11.95 -11.96 5.86
CA LYS A 214 -11.82 -11.15 4.63
C LYS A 214 -10.36 -10.93 4.28
N THR A 215 -10.05 -10.92 2.99
CA THR A 215 -8.73 -10.56 2.47
C THR A 215 -8.71 -9.09 2.11
N TYR A 216 -7.80 -8.34 2.72
CA TYR A 216 -7.58 -6.93 2.42
C TYR A 216 -6.26 -6.77 1.70
N GLN A 217 -6.27 -5.98 0.63
CA GLN A 217 -5.10 -5.68 -0.18
C GLN A 217 -4.95 -4.16 -0.36
N VAL A 218 -3.71 -3.72 -0.51
CA VAL A 218 -3.44 -2.31 -0.79
C VAL A 218 -3.47 -2.07 -2.30
N GLN A 219 -4.15 -1.00 -2.69
CA GLN A 219 -4.12 -0.49 -4.05
C GLN A 219 -3.39 0.84 -4.10
N MET A 220 -2.64 1.05 -5.17
CA MET A 220 -1.91 2.28 -5.43
C MET A 220 -2.16 2.75 -6.84
N LYS A 221 -2.14 4.07 -7.02
CA LYS A 221 -1.93 4.70 -8.31
C LYS A 221 -1.08 5.95 -8.15
N THR A 222 -0.43 6.35 -9.23
CA THR A 222 0.42 7.53 -9.30
C THR A 222 -0.11 8.49 -10.35
N GLN A 223 0.05 9.78 -10.11
CA GLN A 223 -0.46 10.81 -11.03
C GLN A 223 0.25 10.78 -12.40
N LEU A 224 1.56 10.49 -12.40
CA LEU A 224 2.43 10.65 -13.58
C LEU A 224 3.06 9.34 -14.06
N GLY A 225 2.75 8.20 -13.44
CA GLY A 225 3.30 6.91 -13.84
C GLY A 225 4.74 6.66 -13.39
N TYR A 226 5.29 7.46 -12.48
CA TYR A 226 6.61 7.18 -11.90
C TYR A 226 6.50 6.22 -10.73
N LEU A 227 7.57 5.47 -10.49
CA LEU A 227 7.64 4.51 -9.41
C LEU A 227 7.48 5.22 -8.06
N ALA A 228 6.51 4.76 -7.29
CA ALA A 228 6.33 5.10 -5.89
C ALA A 228 6.45 3.84 -5.05
N SER A 229 6.97 3.98 -3.84
CA SER A 229 7.21 2.87 -2.95
C SER A 229 6.34 3.01 -1.70
N LEU A 230 5.68 1.92 -1.35
CA LEU A 230 4.97 1.74 -0.09
C LEU A 230 5.93 1.12 0.92
N ASP A 231 6.37 1.93 1.88
CA ASP A 231 7.32 1.53 2.92
C ASP A 231 6.69 0.62 3.97
N GLN A 232 5.41 0.84 4.24
CA GLN A 232 4.66 0.06 5.22
C GLN A 232 3.18 0.24 4.94
N ALA A 233 2.42 -0.85 5.07
CA ALA A 233 1.00 -0.80 5.29
C ALA A 233 0.59 -1.82 6.36
N ARG A 234 -0.33 -1.43 7.25
CA ARG A 234 -0.89 -2.33 8.27
C ARG A 234 -2.29 -1.92 8.70
N VAL A 235 -3.02 -2.88 9.24
CA VAL A 235 -4.25 -2.64 10.00
C VAL A 235 -3.92 -2.74 11.49
N HIS A 236 -4.33 -1.74 12.25
CA HIS A 236 -4.16 -1.68 13.70
C HIS A 236 -5.53 -1.73 14.37
N ILE A 237 -5.75 -2.75 15.20
CA ILE A 237 -7.01 -3.02 15.88
C ILE A 237 -6.82 -2.83 17.38
N THR A 238 -7.74 -2.10 18.02
CA THR A 238 -7.83 -1.96 19.48
C THR A 238 -9.16 -2.58 19.96
N THR A 239 -9.12 -3.42 21.00
CA THR A 239 -10.32 -4.07 21.58
C THR A 239 -10.70 -3.47 22.92
N ARG A 240 -11.97 -3.64 23.33
CA ARG A 240 -12.46 -3.21 24.64
C ARG A 240 -12.24 -4.25 25.74
#